data_AF-A0A967L400-F1
#
_entry.id   AF-A0A967L400-F1
#
_cell.length_a   1.000
_cell.length_b   1.000
_cell.length_c   1.000
_cell.angle_alpha   90.00
_cell.angle_beta   90.00
_cell.angle_gamma   90.00
#
_symmetry.space_group_name_H-M   'P 1'
#
loop_
_entity.id
_entity.type
_entity.pdbx_description
1 polymer ?
#
loop_
_entity_poly.entity_id
_entity_poly.type
_entity_poly.pdbx_seq_one_letter_code
_entity_poly.pdbx_strand_id
1 'polypeptide(L)'
;PVGLMGGDMEIIRGDAYYQSYICHIPRSTIELGLNGSLDVLDGMIFPAICDVIRNLSGMWQLMFPDTYTRYLDLPQNFAPGVGGAFYRHELAALAADMGALSGVEVTNERLLASIALYNENAARIRALYDLRAEQPWQVPTAELYLLLRAGNVLPVEEHNALLAAYAEAVREVERPRLDNSRIVLTGAFCEQPPLGLIRTLERAGCYIVDDDFVLGSRWMQG
;
A
#
# COMPACT_ATOMS: atom_id res chain seq x y z
N PRO A 1 -4.26 -9.70 -3.43
CA PRO A 1 -4.50 -8.34 -4.00
C PRO A 1 -3.14 -7.68 -4.23
N VAL A 2 -2.99 -6.89 -5.29
CA VAL A 2 -1.72 -6.22 -5.63
C VAL A 2 -1.87 -4.71 -5.44
N GLY A 3 -1.09 -4.12 -4.53
CA GLY A 3 -1.05 -2.68 -4.28
C GLY A 3 -0.12 -1.98 -5.27
N LEU A 4 -0.69 -1.25 -6.23
CA LEU A 4 0.07 -0.51 -7.24
C LEU A 4 0.24 0.96 -6.84
N MET A 5 1.49 1.40 -6.71
CA MET A 5 1.85 2.76 -6.27
C MET A 5 2.73 3.47 -7.31
N GLY A 6 2.45 3.23 -8.60
CA GLY A 6 3.32 3.61 -9.71
C GLY A 6 4.53 2.68 -9.89
N GLY A 7 5.38 3.00 -10.86
CA GLY A 7 6.59 2.23 -11.19
C GLY A 7 7.82 3.11 -11.32
N ASP A 8 8.97 2.68 -10.79
CA ASP A 8 10.24 3.40 -10.93
C ASP A 8 10.82 3.16 -12.32
N MET A 9 10.40 3.99 -13.28
CA MET A 9 10.79 3.88 -14.67
C MET A 9 10.70 5.22 -15.39
N GLU A 10 11.34 5.30 -16.56
CA GLU A 10 11.18 6.44 -17.45
C GLU A 10 9.75 6.48 -18.00
N ILE A 11 9.10 7.64 -17.88
CA ILE A 11 7.78 7.90 -18.43
C ILE A 11 7.97 8.49 -19.82
N ILE A 12 7.54 7.77 -20.86
CA ILE A 12 7.65 8.23 -22.25
C ILE A 12 6.26 8.49 -22.82
N ARG A 13 5.36 7.52 -22.66
CA ARG A 13 3.99 7.58 -23.19
C ARG A 13 3.02 8.12 -22.16
N GLY A 14 3.26 7.89 -20.87
CA GLY A 14 2.40 8.41 -19.79
C GLY A 14 2.20 9.94 -19.82
N ASP A 15 3.22 10.68 -20.25
CA ASP A 15 3.18 12.15 -20.40
C ASP A 15 2.28 12.63 -21.56
N ALA A 16 1.87 11.75 -22.47
CA ALA A 16 0.87 12.07 -23.49
C ALA A 16 -0.56 12.10 -22.92
N TYR A 17 -0.78 11.47 -21.76
CA TYR A 17 -2.10 11.32 -21.14
C TYR A 17 -2.28 12.21 -19.91
N TYR A 18 -1.19 12.61 -19.26
CA TYR A 18 -1.19 13.51 -18.11
C TYR A 18 -0.14 14.59 -18.24
N GLN A 19 -0.44 15.76 -17.69
CA GLN A 19 0.46 16.89 -17.68
C GLN A 19 1.63 16.67 -16.72
N SER A 20 2.77 17.31 -17.02
CA SER A 20 4.01 17.15 -16.24
C SER A 20 3.93 17.59 -14.77
N TYR A 21 2.94 18.43 -14.42
CA TYR A 21 2.69 18.90 -13.05
C TYR A 21 1.82 17.96 -12.22
N ILE A 22 1.35 16.85 -12.80
CA ILE A 22 0.64 15.80 -12.08
C ILE A 22 1.64 14.86 -11.40
N CYS A 23 1.24 14.28 -10.28
CA CYS A 23 2.06 13.33 -9.52
C CYS A 23 2.54 12.15 -10.40
N HIS A 24 3.55 11.44 -9.92
CA HIS A 24 4.25 10.43 -10.71
C HIS A 24 3.43 9.15 -10.94
N ILE A 25 2.57 8.82 -9.97
CA ILE A 25 1.78 7.58 -9.95
C ILE A 25 0.93 7.34 -11.22
N PRO A 26 0.01 8.23 -11.63
CA PRO A 26 -0.87 7.95 -12.78
C PRO A 26 -0.08 7.75 -14.09
N ARG A 27 1.00 8.52 -14.26
CA ARG A 27 1.83 8.51 -15.47
C ARG A 27 2.60 7.21 -15.59
N SER A 28 3.26 6.80 -14.51
CA SER A 28 3.98 5.53 -14.46
C SER A 28 3.02 4.33 -14.51
N THR A 29 1.83 4.41 -13.89
CA THR A 29 0.80 3.37 -14.00
C THR A 29 0.33 3.19 -15.45
N ILE A 30 0.08 4.27 -16.20
CA ILE A 30 -0.22 4.18 -17.64
C ILE A 30 0.93 3.54 -18.40
N GLU A 31 2.18 3.95 -18.13
CA GLU A 31 3.35 3.37 -18.80
C GLU A 31 3.45 1.85 -18.58
N LEU A 32 3.23 1.40 -17.34
CA LEU A 32 3.18 -0.02 -16.96
C LEU A 32 2.04 -0.77 -17.66
N GLY A 33 0.88 -0.15 -17.85
CA GLY A 33 -0.21 -0.75 -18.64
C GLY A 33 0.17 -0.87 -20.11
N LEU A 34 0.70 0.21 -20.70
CA LEU A 34 1.03 0.27 -22.12
C LEU A 34 2.21 -0.61 -22.53
N ASN A 35 3.07 -1.04 -21.60
CA ASN A 35 4.16 -1.97 -21.87
C ASN A 35 3.84 -3.43 -21.52
N GLY A 36 2.61 -3.72 -21.07
CA GLY A 36 2.16 -5.07 -20.72
C GLY A 36 2.61 -5.57 -19.34
N SER A 37 3.28 -4.74 -18.53
CA SER A 37 3.72 -5.16 -17.17
C SER A 37 2.56 -5.46 -16.23
N LEU A 38 1.36 -4.94 -16.54
CA LEU A 38 0.14 -5.14 -15.75
C LEU A 38 -0.81 -6.19 -16.35
N ASP A 39 -0.41 -6.89 -17.42
CA ASP A 39 -1.23 -7.95 -18.06
C ASP A 39 -1.43 -9.18 -17.15
N VAL A 40 -0.66 -9.26 -16.05
CA VAL A 40 -0.82 -10.28 -15.01
C VAL A 40 -2.01 -10.02 -14.08
N LEU A 41 -2.70 -8.87 -14.22
CA LEU A 41 -3.82 -8.48 -13.37
C LEU A 41 -5.15 -8.60 -14.14
N ASP A 42 -6.12 -9.32 -13.59
CA ASP A 42 -7.44 -9.49 -14.19
C ASP A 42 -8.33 -8.24 -14.07
N GLY A 43 -7.97 -7.31 -13.17
CA GLY A 43 -8.74 -6.10 -12.94
C GLY A 43 -8.03 -5.07 -12.06
N MET A 44 -8.54 -3.84 -12.11
CA MET A 44 -8.00 -2.67 -11.43
C MET A 44 -9.07 -1.95 -10.61
N ILE A 45 -8.73 -1.62 -9.37
CA ILE A 45 -9.59 -0.84 -8.47
C ILE A 45 -8.92 0.50 -8.19
N PHE A 46 -9.64 1.59 -8.40
CA PHE A 46 -9.16 2.96 -8.22
C PHE A 46 -9.96 3.64 -7.11
N PRO A 47 -9.39 3.80 -5.90
CA PRO A 47 -10.08 4.46 -4.80
C PRO A 47 -10.14 5.98 -4.99
N ALA A 48 -11.24 6.58 -4.56
CA ALA A 48 -11.52 8.01 -4.61
C ALA A 48 -10.68 8.85 -3.62
N ILE A 49 -9.35 8.80 -3.73
CA ILE A 49 -8.43 9.48 -2.80
C ILE A 49 -8.05 10.90 -3.23
N CYS A 50 -8.07 11.18 -4.54
CA CYS A 50 -7.81 12.51 -5.10
C CYS A 50 -8.33 12.60 -6.54
N ASP A 51 -8.39 13.82 -7.08
CA ASP A 51 -8.84 14.06 -8.45
C ASP A 51 -8.03 13.32 -9.51
N VAL A 52 -6.73 13.11 -9.24
CA VAL A 52 -5.83 12.44 -10.18
C VAL A 52 -6.16 10.96 -10.31
N ILE A 53 -6.34 10.24 -9.19
CA ILE A 53 -6.70 8.80 -9.21
C ILE A 53 -8.12 8.61 -9.72
N ARG A 54 -9.04 9.53 -9.41
CA ARG A 54 -10.38 9.54 -10.02
C ARG A 54 -10.29 9.61 -11.55
N ASN A 55 -9.53 10.55 -12.09
CA ASN A 55 -9.33 10.65 -13.54
C ASN A 55 -8.60 9.43 -14.12
N LEU A 56 -7.67 8.83 -13.37
CA LEU A 56 -6.97 7.61 -13.79
C LEU A 56 -7.92 6.44 -13.99
N SER A 57 -8.96 6.30 -13.17
CA SER A 57 -9.96 5.26 -13.37
C SER A 57 -10.68 5.39 -14.72
N GLY A 58 -11.07 6.60 -15.12
CA GLY A 58 -11.72 6.88 -16.40
C GLY A 58 -10.77 6.69 -17.59
N MET A 59 -9.52 7.17 -17.47
CA MET A 59 -8.51 6.95 -18.50
C MET A 59 -8.23 5.46 -18.70
N TRP A 60 -8.11 4.71 -17.61
CA TRP A 60 -7.88 3.28 -17.65
C TRP A 60 -9.02 2.53 -18.37
N GLN A 61 -10.28 2.85 -18.05
CA GLN A 61 -11.45 2.28 -18.74
C GLN A 61 -11.45 2.55 -20.25
N LEU A 62 -11.02 3.74 -20.69
CA LEU A 62 -10.96 4.09 -22.10
C LEU A 62 -9.81 3.39 -22.83
N MET A 63 -8.68 3.21 -22.15
CA MET A 63 -7.46 2.63 -22.75
C MET A 63 -7.47 1.11 -22.74
N PHE A 64 -8.07 0.49 -21.72
CA PHE A 64 -8.10 -0.95 -21.49
C PHE A 64 -9.55 -1.42 -21.29
N PRO A 65 -10.40 -1.35 -22.35
CA PRO A 65 -11.84 -1.62 -22.23
C PRO A 65 -12.17 -3.08 -21.86
N ASP A 66 -11.24 -3.99 -22.11
CA ASP A 66 -11.40 -5.42 -21.80
C ASP A 66 -10.96 -5.79 -20.37
N THR A 67 -10.34 -4.85 -19.64
CA THR A 67 -9.90 -5.07 -18.25
C THR A 67 -10.98 -4.61 -17.27
N TYR A 68 -11.35 -5.47 -16.31
CA TYR A 68 -12.27 -5.06 -15.25
C TYR A 68 -11.73 -3.82 -14.52
N THR A 69 -12.52 -2.75 -14.48
CA THR A 69 -12.08 -1.49 -13.89
C THR A 69 -13.17 -0.89 -13.03
N ARG A 70 -12.90 -0.74 -11.72
CA ARG A 70 -13.83 -0.18 -10.76
C ARG A 70 -13.27 1.09 -10.13
N TYR A 71 -14.03 2.18 -10.26
CA TYR A 71 -13.87 3.32 -9.38
C TYR A 71 -14.57 3.01 -8.04
N LEU A 72 -13.82 3.07 -6.94
CA LEU A 72 -14.35 2.85 -5.60
C LEU A 72 -14.50 4.20 -4.91
N ASP A 73 -15.74 4.66 -4.80
CA ASP A 73 -16.04 5.90 -4.11
C ASP A 73 -16.06 5.70 -2.58
N LEU A 74 -15.57 6.69 -1.85
CA LEU A 74 -15.38 6.63 -0.41
C LEU A 74 -16.15 7.78 0.25
N PRO A 75 -16.84 7.52 1.38
CA PRO A 75 -17.58 8.56 2.08
C PRO A 75 -16.62 9.62 2.63
N GLN A 76 -16.69 10.84 2.08
CA GLN A 76 -15.85 11.96 2.52
C GLN A 76 -16.18 12.44 3.95
N ASN A 77 -17.43 12.25 4.37
CA ASN A 77 -17.88 12.46 5.75
C ASN A 77 -18.45 11.16 6.31
N PHE A 78 -17.85 10.65 7.38
CA PHE A 78 -18.28 9.39 7.97
C PHE A 78 -19.33 9.59 9.07
N ALA A 79 -20.58 9.78 8.66
CA ALA A 79 -21.74 9.58 9.54
C ALA A 79 -22.27 8.14 9.37
N PRO A 80 -22.35 7.31 10.42
CA PRO A 80 -22.67 5.88 10.26
C PRO A 80 -23.99 5.58 9.52
N GLY A 81 -25.01 6.43 9.70
CA GLY A 81 -26.31 6.26 9.04
C GLY A 81 -26.34 6.64 7.56
N VAL A 82 -25.41 7.49 7.10
CA VAL A 82 -25.37 7.98 5.71
C VAL A 82 -24.14 7.42 5.01
N GLY A 83 -22.95 7.88 5.41
CA GLY A 83 -21.68 7.41 4.84
C GLY A 83 -21.42 5.93 5.11
N GLY A 84 -21.77 5.43 6.30
CA GLY A 84 -21.64 4.01 6.62
C GLY A 84 -22.60 3.11 5.83
N ALA A 85 -23.82 3.57 5.54
CA ALA A 85 -24.78 2.85 4.71
C ALA A 85 -24.33 2.81 3.24
N PHE A 86 -23.88 3.96 2.72
CA PHE A 86 -23.27 4.06 1.40
C PHE A 86 -22.06 3.13 1.26
N TYR A 87 -21.13 3.17 2.21
CA TYR A 87 -19.91 2.38 2.13
C TYR A 87 -20.19 0.86 2.18
N ARG A 88 -21.15 0.42 3.01
CA ARG A 88 -21.59 -0.99 3.00
C ARG A 88 -22.14 -1.41 1.64
N HIS A 89 -22.88 -0.53 0.97
CA HIS A 89 -23.41 -0.82 -0.37
C HIS A 89 -22.26 -0.96 -1.39
N GLU A 90 -21.31 -0.03 -1.39
CA GLU A 90 -20.13 -0.10 -2.29
C GLU A 90 -19.31 -1.37 -2.04
N LEU A 91 -19.07 -1.75 -0.78
CA LEU A 91 -18.35 -2.97 -0.45
C LEU A 91 -19.11 -4.24 -0.87
N ALA A 92 -20.44 -4.26 -0.74
CA ALA A 92 -21.25 -5.39 -1.19
C ALA A 92 -21.22 -5.56 -2.72
N ALA A 93 -21.28 -4.45 -3.46
CA ALA A 93 -21.12 -4.46 -4.91
C ALA A 93 -19.72 -4.94 -5.31
N LEU A 94 -18.67 -4.43 -4.65
CA LEU A 94 -17.30 -4.86 -4.90
C LEU A 94 -17.11 -6.35 -4.61
N ALA A 95 -17.68 -6.87 -3.52
CA ALA A 95 -17.61 -8.30 -3.19
C ALA A 95 -18.26 -9.17 -4.28
N ALA A 96 -19.41 -8.75 -4.82
CA ALA A 96 -20.06 -9.44 -5.93
C ALA A 96 -19.19 -9.43 -7.20
N ASP A 97 -18.61 -8.28 -7.54
CA ASP A 97 -17.71 -8.14 -8.68
C ASP A 97 -16.46 -9.03 -8.55
N MET A 98 -15.83 -9.05 -7.37
CA MET A 98 -14.67 -9.91 -7.10
C MET A 98 -15.02 -11.39 -7.16
N GLY A 99 -16.21 -11.78 -6.69
CA GLY A 99 -16.69 -13.15 -6.80
C GLY A 99 -16.90 -13.58 -8.25
N ALA A 100 -17.47 -12.70 -9.07
CA ALA A 100 -17.65 -12.94 -10.50
C ALA A 100 -16.30 -13.01 -11.25
N LEU A 101 -15.37 -12.10 -10.96
CA LEU A 101 -14.06 -12.04 -11.61
C LEU A 101 -13.20 -13.27 -11.27
N SER A 102 -13.20 -13.69 -10.01
CA SER A 102 -12.41 -14.86 -9.55
C SER A 102 -13.07 -16.20 -9.82
N GLY A 103 -14.37 -16.23 -10.12
CA GLY A 103 -15.17 -17.46 -10.16
C GLY A 103 -15.35 -18.13 -8.80
N VAL A 104 -15.00 -17.46 -7.70
CA VAL A 104 -15.09 -17.97 -6.33
C VAL A 104 -16.18 -17.23 -5.58
N GLU A 105 -17.13 -17.97 -5.03
CA GLU A 105 -18.19 -17.38 -4.20
C GLU A 105 -17.60 -16.71 -2.93
N VAL A 106 -18.00 -15.46 -2.71
CA VAL A 106 -17.61 -14.70 -1.51
C VAL A 106 -18.60 -15.01 -0.39
N THR A 107 -18.27 -16.01 0.43
CA THR A 107 -19.08 -16.38 1.60
C THR A 107 -18.64 -15.65 2.87
N ASN A 108 -19.52 -15.58 3.87
CA ASN A 108 -19.21 -14.98 5.15
C ASN A 108 -18.04 -15.68 5.85
N GLU A 109 -17.95 -17.01 5.76
CA GLU A 109 -16.88 -17.79 6.37
C GLU A 109 -15.52 -17.43 5.76
N ARG A 110 -15.44 -17.30 4.43
CA ARG A 110 -14.22 -16.88 3.72
C ARG A 110 -13.82 -15.44 4.07
N LEU A 111 -14.80 -14.54 4.14
CA LEU A 111 -14.55 -13.15 4.53
C LEU A 111 -14.02 -13.07 5.96
N LEU A 112 -14.64 -13.77 6.91
CA LEU A 112 -14.19 -13.79 8.31
C LEU A 112 -12.79 -14.40 8.46
N ALA A 113 -12.49 -15.47 7.71
CA ALA A 113 -11.15 -16.05 7.69
C ALA A 113 -10.09 -15.06 7.16
N SER A 114 -10.41 -14.37 6.06
CA SER A 114 -9.53 -13.32 5.50
C SER A 114 -9.33 -12.16 6.48
N ILE A 115 -10.41 -11.68 7.11
CA ILE A 115 -10.35 -10.63 8.14
C ILE A 115 -9.43 -11.04 9.29
N ALA A 116 -9.49 -12.30 9.74
CA ALA A 116 -8.61 -12.79 10.79
C ALA A 116 -7.13 -12.73 10.38
N LEU A 117 -6.79 -13.13 9.14
CA LEU A 117 -5.43 -13.07 8.61
C LEU A 117 -4.89 -11.63 8.50
N TYR A 118 -5.72 -10.69 8.02
CA TYR A 118 -5.33 -9.28 7.92
C TYR A 118 -5.25 -8.60 9.30
N ASN A 119 -6.09 -8.99 10.26
CA ASN A 119 -5.96 -8.51 11.65
C ASN A 119 -4.67 -9.01 12.30
N GLU A 120 -4.29 -10.28 12.07
CA GLU A 120 -2.99 -10.80 12.49
C GLU A 120 -1.85 -10.03 11.84
N ASN A 121 -1.95 -9.75 10.53
CA ASN A 121 -0.97 -8.96 9.79
C ASN A 121 -0.79 -7.58 10.41
N ALA A 122 -1.89 -6.86 10.63
CA ALA A 122 -1.86 -5.54 11.25
C ALA A 122 -1.25 -5.57 12.66
N ALA A 123 -1.57 -6.58 13.47
CA ALA A 123 -0.98 -6.74 14.79
C ALA A 123 0.54 -6.97 14.73
N ARG A 124 1.02 -7.81 13.80
CA ARG A 124 2.46 -8.06 13.59
C ARG A 124 3.20 -6.80 13.14
N ILE A 125 2.62 -6.04 12.21
CA ILE A 125 3.21 -4.77 11.76
C ILE A 125 3.28 -3.78 12.91
N ARG A 126 2.21 -3.62 13.71
CA ARG A 126 2.21 -2.73 14.89
C ARG A 126 3.31 -3.12 15.88
N ALA A 127 3.49 -4.40 16.17
CA ALA A 127 4.56 -4.87 17.05
C ALA A 127 5.97 -4.52 16.53
N LEU A 128 6.19 -4.55 15.21
CA LEU A 128 7.46 -4.10 14.62
C LEU A 128 7.64 -2.58 14.69
N TYR A 129 6.56 -1.81 14.56
CA TYR A 129 6.58 -0.35 14.77
C TYR A 129 6.91 0.00 16.22
N ASP A 130 6.27 -0.67 17.19
CA ASP A 130 6.56 -0.51 18.62
C ASP A 130 8.02 -0.85 18.92
N LEU A 131 8.50 -1.99 18.40
CA LEU A 131 9.89 -2.41 18.54
C LEU A 131 10.86 -1.41 17.90
N ARG A 132 10.53 -0.85 16.73
CA ARG A 132 11.34 0.20 16.09
C ARG A 132 11.36 1.47 16.93
N ALA A 133 10.23 1.86 17.51
CA ALA A 133 10.18 3.03 18.37
C ALA A 133 11.05 2.82 19.63
N GLU A 134 10.99 1.65 20.25
CA GLU A 134 11.78 1.33 21.45
C GLU A 134 13.27 1.14 21.14
N GLN A 135 13.58 0.36 20.10
CA GLN A 135 14.92 -0.10 19.72
C GLN A 135 15.20 0.17 18.23
N PRO A 136 15.29 1.44 17.80
CA PRO A 136 15.40 1.77 16.38
C PRO A 136 16.68 1.27 15.71
N TRP A 137 17.75 1.01 16.49
CA TRP A 137 18.97 0.41 15.97
C TRP A 137 18.78 -1.06 15.58
N GLN A 138 17.79 -1.76 16.15
CA GLN A 138 17.48 -3.14 15.80
C GLN A 138 16.56 -3.25 14.60
N VAL A 139 15.69 -2.26 14.38
CA VAL A 139 14.72 -2.25 13.28
C VAL A 139 14.94 -1.01 12.40
N PRO A 140 15.97 -0.98 11.54
CA PRO A 140 16.14 0.06 10.55
C PRO A 140 14.87 0.21 9.71
N THR A 141 14.44 1.46 9.54
CA THR A 141 13.27 1.79 8.73
C THR A 141 13.47 1.38 7.28
N ALA A 142 14.69 1.42 6.75
CA ALA A 142 14.95 0.95 5.39
C ALA A 142 14.63 -0.54 5.19
N GLU A 143 14.85 -1.38 6.21
CA GLU A 143 14.52 -2.81 6.20
C GLU A 143 13.02 -3.02 6.39
N LEU A 144 12.45 -2.39 7.41
CA LEU A 144 11.01 -2.48 7.70
C LEU A 144 10.18 -2.00 6.50
N TYR A 145 10.53 -0.88 5.87
CA TYR A 145 9.83 -0.36 4.70
C TYR A 145 9.83 -1.35 3.53
N LEU A 146 10.94 -2.04 3.26
CA LEU A 146 10.99 -3.06 2.21
C LEU A 146 10.08 -4.26 2.53
N LEU A 147 10.05 -4.68 3.80
CA LEU A 147 9.17 -5.74 4.27
C LEU A 147 7.69 -5.36 4.06
N LEU A 148 7.29 -4.15 4.46
CA LEU A 148 5.92 -3.66 4.25
C LEU A 148 5.57 -3.52 2.77
N ARG A 149 6.52 -3.05 1.96
CA ARG A 149 6.35 -2.96 0.51
C ARG A 149 6.15 -4.32 -0.14
N ALA A 150 6.80 -5.38 0.35
CA ALA A 150 6.55 -6.74 -0.13
C ALA A 150 5.11 -7.19 0.16
N GLY A 151 4.53 -6.79 1.29
CA GLY A 151 3.13 -7.06 1.65
C GLY A 151 2.09 -6.55 0.65
N ASN A 152 2.44 -5.59 -0.20
CA ASN A 152 1.54 -5.14 -1.27
C ASN A 152 1.36 -6.14 -2.40
N VAL A 153 2.31 -7.04 -2.61
CA VAL A 153 2.31 -7.92 -3.79
C VAL A 153 2.28 -9.41 -3.42
N LEU A 154 2.46 -9.72 -2.13
CA LEU A 154 2.41 -11.07 -1.61
C LEU A 154 1.03 -11.41 -1.02
N PRO A 155 0.64 -12.69 -1.02
CA PRO A 155 -0.44 -13.18 -0.18
C PRO A 155 -0.20 -12.81 1.30
N VAL A 156 -1.28 -12.53 2.03
CA VAL A 156 -1.19 -12.08 3.43
C VAL A 156 -0.56 -13.13 4.34
N GLU A 157 -0.76 -14.41 4.04
CA GLU A 157 -0.19 -15.55 4.74
C GLU A 157 1.34 -15.60 4.60
N GLU A 158 1.84 -15.39 3.38
CA GLU A 158 3.27 -15.32 3.10
C GLU A 158 3.89 -14.07 3.75
N HIS A 159 3.20 -12.93 3.69
CA HIS A 159 3.66 -11.71 4.36
C HIS A 159 3.67 -11.86 5.89
N ASN A 160 2.67 -12.53 6.48
CA ASN A 160 2.65 -12.86 7.91
C ASN A 160 3.86 -13.71 8.31
N ALA A 161 4.22 -14.71 7.50
CA ALA A 161 5.40 -15.53 7.73
C ALA A 161 6.70 -14.71 7.64
N LEU A 162 6.82 -13.80 6.66
CA LEU A 162 7.97 -12.89 6.53
C LEU A 162 8.08 -11.93 7.71
N LEU A 163 6.97 -11.35 8.17
CA LEU A 163 6.93 -10.49 9.36
C LEU A 163 7.40 -11.24 10.61
N ALA A 164 6.98 -12.50 10.78
CA ALA A 164 7.43 -13.36 11.87
C ALA A 164 8.93 -13.63 11.81
N ALA A 165 9.43 -14.03 10.63
CA ALA A 165 10.84 -14.35 10.44
C ALA A 165 11.73 -13.13 10.68
N TYR A 166 11.32 -11.96 10.19
CA TYR A 166 12.04 -10.72 10.43
C TYR A 166 12.06 -10.35 11.92
N ALA A 167 10.93 -10.48 12.63
CA ALA A 167 10.85 -10.19 14.07
C ALA A 167 11.80 -11.05 14.92
N GLU A 168 12.01 -12.31 14.55
CA GLU A 168 13.01 -13.17 15.21
C GLU A 168 14.43 -12.80 14.78
N ALA A 169 14.67 -12.57 13.48
CA ALA A 169 16.00 -12.21 12.98
C ALA A 169 16.57 -10.94 13.61
N VAL A 170 15.75 -9.89 13.79
CA VAL A 170 16.22 -8.63 14.43
C VAL A 170 16.59 -8.78 15.90
N ARG A 171 16.14 -9.85 16.57
CA ARG A 171 16.54 -10.15 17.96
C ARG A 171 17.87 -10.89 18.04
N GLU A 172 18.18 -11.69 17.03
CA GLU A 172 19.43 -12.47 16.97
C GLU A 172 20.62 -11.65 16.47
N VAL A 173 20.36 -10.61 15.66
CA VAL A 173 21.42 -9.75 15.15
C VAL A 173 21.86 -8.74 16.22
N GLU A 174 23.14 -8.75 16.55
CA GLU A 174 23.74 -7.71 17.38
C GLU A 174 23.99 -6.45 16.55
N ARG A 175 23.26 -5.37 16.85
CA ARG A 175 23.46 -4.04 16.26
C ARG A 175 23.86 -3.06 17.37
N PRO A 176 25.00 -2.35 17.25
CA PRO A 176 25.40 -1.39 18.26
C PRO A 176 24.44 -0.21 18.29
N ARG A 177 23.99 0.16 19.49
CA ARG A 177 23.25 1.40 19.68
C ARG A 177 24.19 2.59 19.55
N LEU A 178 23.96 3.41 18.52
CA LEU A 178 24.63 4.69 18.30
C LEU A 178 23.87 5.86 18.95
N ASP A 179 24.55 6.99 19.15
CA ASP A 179 23.99 8.25 19.64
C ASP A 179 23.34 9.07 18.50
N ASN A 180 22.37 8.45 17.83
CA ASN A 180 21.62 9.07 16.74
C ASN A 180 20.40 9.84 17.25
N SER A 181 20.03 10.90 16.54
CA SER A 181 18.82 11.69 16.83
C SER A 181 17.55 10.93 16.43
N ARG A 182 16.58 10.84 17.34
CA ARG A 182 15.28 10.21 17.06
C ARG A 182 14.37 11.19 16.33
N ILE A 183 13.83 10.79 15.19
CA ILE A 183 12.99 11.63 14.34
C ILE A 183 11.71 10.90 13.90
N VAL A 184 10.69 11.68 13.56
CA VAL A 184 9.47 11.22 12.90
C VAL A 184 9.44 11.81 11.50
N LEU A 185 9.17 10.99 10.49
CA LEU A 185 9.11 11.43 9.11
C LEU A 185 7.66 11.59 8.64
N THR A 186 7.30 12.80 8.20
CA THR A 186 5.95 13.10 7.68
C THR A 186 6.02 13.68 6.26
N GLY A 187 5.08 13.28 5.39
CA GLY A 187 4.83 13.90 4.09
C GLY A 187 4.74 12.93 2.90
N ALA A 188 5.17 11.67 3.03
CA ALA A 188 5.09 10.68 1.95
C ALA A 188 3.80 9.85 2.04
N PHE A 189 2.67 10.56 2.04
CA PHE A 189 1.36 9.98 2.37
C PHE A 189 0.59 9.40 1.19
N CYS A 190 0.93 9.80 -0.03
CA CYS A 190 0.27 9.36 -1.25
C CYS A 190 1.23 8.76 -2.28
N GLU A 191 2.54 8.92 -2.08
CA GLU A 191 3.61 8.35 -2.89
C GLU A 191 4.57 7.53 -2.02
N GLN A 192 5.34 6.66 -2.66
CA GLN A 192 6.38 5.90 -1.97
C GLN A 192 7.60 6.78 -1.70
N PRO A 193 8.10 6.86 -0.45
CA PRO A 193 9.36 7.54 -0.19
C PRO A 193 10.49 6.82 -0.95
N PRO A 194 11.39 7.55 -1.65
CA PRO A 194 12.56 6.93 -2.24
C PRO A 194 13.35 6.18 -1.17
N LEU A 195 13.69 4.91 -1.39
CA LEU A 195 14.46 4.13 -0.41
C LEU A 195 15.80 4.81 -0.07
N GLY A 196 16.39 5.52 -1.04
CA GLY A 196 17.59 6.33 -0.85
C GLY A 196 17.41 7.44 0.19
N LEU A 197 16.23 8.05 0.29
CA LEU A 197 15.93 9.07 1.30
C LEU A 197 15.98 8.47 2.71
N ILE A 198 15.28 7.35 2.92
CA ILE A 198 15.24 6.64 4.21
C ILE A 198 16.66 6.28 4.65
N ARG A 199 17.43 5.64 3.76
CA ARG A 199 18.82 5.24 4.04
C ARG A 199 19.74 6.43 4.31
N THR A 200 19.53 7.55 3.63
CA THR A 200 20.35 8.75 3.81
C THR A 200 20.11 9.37 5.19
N LEU A 201 18.85 9.45 5.63
CA LEU A 201 18.51 9.93 6.97
C LEU A 201 19.16 9.06 8.06
N GLU A 202 19.05 7.73 7.95
CA GLU A 202 19.66 6.81 8.93
C GLU A 202 21.18 6.94 8.97
N ARG A 203 21.83 7.05 7.80
CA ARG A 203 23.28 7.27 7.67
C ARG A 203 23.74 8.63 8.17
N ALA A 204 22.88 9.65 8.14
CA ALA A 204 23.16 10.99 8.63
C ALA A 204 23.10 11.10 10.16
N GLY A 205 22.90 9.98 10.87
CA GLY A 205 22.84 9.97 12.33
C GLY A 205 21.41 10.14 12.86
N CYS A 206 20.40 9.69 12.12
CA CYS A 206 19.02 9.66 12.58
C CYS A 206 18.53 8.24 12.85
N TYR A 207 17.62 8.12 13.82
CA TYR A 207 16.74 6.98 13.99
C TYR A 207 15.34 7.43 13.62
N ILE A 208 14.80 6.90 12.52
CA ILE A 208 13.40 7.10 12.17
C ILE A 208 12.60 6.17 13.07
N VAL A 209 11.92 6.75 14.06
CA VAL A 209 11.18 5.99 15.08
C VAL A 209 9.70 5.88 14.74
N ASP A 210 9.19 6.79 13.91
CA ASP A 210 7.84 6.75 13.38
C ASP A 210 7.77 7.45 12.00
N ASP A 211 6.70 7.18 11.25
CA ASP A 211 6.46 7.74 9.92
C ASP A 211 4.96 7.94 9.65
N ASP A 212 4.60 8.67 8.60
CA ASP A 212 3.22 8.74 8.08
C ASP A 212 3.07 8.10 6.69
N PHE A 213 3.92 7.13 6.38
CA PHE A 213 3.96 6.50 5.06
C PHE A 213 2.66 5.78 4.76
N VAL A 214 2.25 5.85 3.48
CA VAL A 214 1.07 5.12 2.99
C VAL A 214 1.21 3.59 3.16
N LEU A 215 2.41 3.05 2.95
CA LEU A 215 2.77 1.65 3.26
C LEU A 215 3.50 1.57 4.60
N GLY A 216 2.84 2.10 5.63
CA GLY A 216 3.41 2.28 6.95
C GLY A 216 2.34 2.56 8.00
N SER A 217 2.51 3.61 8.80
CA SER A 217 1.56 3.91 9.88
C SER A 217 0.13 4.13 9.39
N ARG A 218 -0.06 4.76 8.23
CA ARG A 218 -1.40 5.01 7.65
C ARG A 218 -2.12 3.73 7.26
N TRP A 219 -1.39 2.70 6.83
CA TRP A 219 -1.97 1.37 6.57
C TRP A 219 -2.55 0.76 7.86
N MET A 220 -1.97 1.07 9.02
CA MET A 220 -2.37 0.49 10.30
C MET A 220 -3.44 1.29 11.06
N GLN A 221 -3.52 2.60 10.82
CA GLN A 221 -4.34 3.51 11.63
C GLN A 221 -5.82 3.53 11.25
N GLY A 222 -6.17 3.07 10.03
CA GLY A 222 -7.56 3.03 9.55
C GLY A 222 -8.08 4.39 9.11
#